data_AF-A0A357I2P2-F1
#
_entry.id   AF-A0A357I2P2-F1
#
_cell.length_a   1.000
_cell.length_b   1.000
_cell.length_c   1.000
_cell.angle_alpha   90.00
_cell.angle_beta   90.00
_cell.angle_gamma   90.00
#
_symmetry.space_group_name_H-M   'P 1'
#
loop_
_entity.id
_entity.type
_entity.pdbx_description
1 polymer ?
#
loop_
_entity_poly.entity_id
_entity_poly.type
_entity_poly.pdbx_seq_one_letter_code
_entity_poly.pdbx_strand_id
1 'polypeptide(L)'
;MVDIVDSFGAEPIKAEFGDSPQLLSFLEANFAGAEQADARRQLLELSDESAFSLRQWVESLRTVRAWLDARGLEMSLEEELGYVCCAGEAAGAGANLTYLPALVAEMLESYGCERAEPRRKIKRGTGEV
;
A
#
# COMPACT_ATOMS: atom_id res chain seq x y z
N MET A 1 -14.38 0.09 10.12
CA MET A 1 -13.70 -0.19 11.41
C MET A 1 -13.85 -1.64 11.85
N VAL A 2 -15.06 -2.21 11.90
CA VAL A 2 -15.28 -3.59 12.40
C VAL A 2 -14.51 -4.63 11.58
N ASP A 3 -14.56 -4.61 10.24
CA ASP A 3 -13.79 -5.54 9.40
C ASP A 3 -12.27 -5.50 9.62
N ILE A 4 -11.71 -4.30 9.78
CA ILE A 4 -10.27 -4.11 10.00
C ILE A 4 -9.91 -4.58 11.41
N VAL A 5 -10.68 -4.19 12.42
CA VAL A 5 -10.44 -4.62 13.81
C VAL A 5 -10.63 -6.13 13.98
N ASP A 6 -11.56 -6.74 13.24
CA ASP A 6 -11.79 -8.19 13.23
C ASP A 6 -10.65 -8.95 12.52
N SER A 7 -10.18 -8.44 11.38
CA SER A 7 -9.10 -9.09 10.61
C SER A 7 -7.72 -8.94 11.25
N PHE A 8 -7.41 -7.75 11.76
CA PHE A 8 -6.09 -7.42 12.30
C PHE A 8 -6.01 -7.59 13.82
N GLY A 9 -7.13 -7.51 14.54
CA GLY A 9 -7.20 -7.50 16.00
C GLY A 9 -7.19 -6.08 16.60
N ALA A 10 -7.97 -5.85 17.65
CA ALA A 10 -8.09 -4.53 18.29
C ALA A 10 -6.80 -4.05 18.97
N GLU A 11 -6.07 -4.96 19.63
CA GLU A 11 -4.82 -4.67 20.34
C GLU A 11 -3.66 -4.32 19.40
N PRO A 12 -3.35 -5.11 18.35
CA PRO A 12 -2.32 -4.76 17.38
C PRO A 12 -2.67 -3.52 16.58
N ILE A 13 -3.95 -3.30 16.23
CA ILE A 13 -4.37 -2.04 15.60
C ILE A 13 -4.02 -0.83 16.48
N LYS A 14 -4.28 -0.92 17.79
CA LYS A 14 -3.98 0.15 18.72
C LYS A 14 -2.47 0.32 18.93
N ALA A 15 -1.70 -0.77 19.00
CA ALA A 15 -0.26 -0.72 19.18
C ALA A 15 0.46 -0.12 17.96
N GLU A 16 0.09 -0.56 16.75
CA GLU A 16 0.75 -0.17 15.51
C GLU A 16 0.26 1.18 14.97
N PHE A 17 -1.03 1.50 15.14
CA PHE A 17 -1.67 2.68 14.55
C PHE A 17 -2.21 3.70 15.55
N GLY A 18 -2.09 3.46 16.86
CA GLY A 18 -2.63 4.35 17.90
C GLY A 18 -2.09 5.78 17.83
N ASP A 19 -0.86 5.96 17.32
CA ASP A 19 -0.21 7.24 17.12
C ASP A 19 -0.40 7.82 15.70
N SER A 20 -1.04 7.07 14.79
CA SER A 20 -1.13 7.42 13.37
C SER A 20 -2.53 7.13 12.80
N PRO A 21 -3.53 7.95 13.18
CA PRO A 21 -4.92 7.77 12.73
C PRO A 21 -5.06 7.83 11.19
N GLN A 22 -4.14 8.50 10.50
CA GLN A 22 -4.14 8.59 9.03
C GLN A 22 -3.83 7.24 8.37
N LEU A 23 -3.01 6.40 9.01
CA LEU A 23 -2.73 5.04 8.52
C LEU A 23 -3.94 4.14 8.69
N LEU A 24 -4.64 4.27 9.81
CA LEU A 24 -5.90 3.55 10.05
C LEU A 24 -6.96 3.97 9.04
N SER A 25 -7.13 5.28 8.79
CA SER A 25 -8.06 5.77 7.76
C SER A 25 -7.71 5.26 6.36
N PHE A 26 -6.42 5.13 6.03
CA PHE A 26 -5.99 4.55 4.76
C PHE A 26 -6.34 3.06 4.65
N LEU A 27 -6.10 2.28 5.71
CA LEU A 27 -6.53 0.87 5.77
C LEU A 27 -8.03 0.75 5.60
N GLU A 28 -8.81 1.54 6.33
CA GLU A 28 -10.27 1.48 6.22
C GLU A 28 -10.76 1.87 4.82
N ALA A 29 -10.15 2.86 4.17
CA ALA A 29 -10.57 3.32 2.86
C ALA A 29 -10.25 2.32 1.72
N ASN A 30 -9.18 1.52 1.85
CA ASN A 30 -8.69 0.67 0.76
C ASN A 30 -8.87 -0.84 1.03
N PHE A 31 -9.00 -1.23 2.30
CA PHE A 31 -9.03 -2.62 2.72
C PHE A 31 -10.28 -3.00 3.50
N ALA A 32 -11.25 -2.10 3.75
CA ALA A 32 -12.50 -2.49 4.40
C ALA A 32 -13.47 -3.20 3.43
N GLY A 33 -14.36 -4.03 3.98
CA GLY A 33 -15.43 -4.71 3.25
C GLY A 33 -15.03 -6.10 2.74
N ALA A 34 -16.02 -6.98 2.53
CA ALA A 34 -15.77 -8.38 2.19
C ALA A 34 -15.02 -8.57 0.85
N GLU A 35 -15.17 -7.64 -0.09
CA GLU A 35 -14.49 -7.66 -1.40
C GLU A 35 -12.96 -7.56 -1.25
N GLN A 36 -12.50 -6.88 -0.20
CA GLN A 36 -11.08 -6.68 0.07
C GLN A 36 -10.51 -7.70 1.07
N ALA A 37 -11.26 -8.76 1.40
CA ALA A 37 -10.81 -9.77 2.35
C ALA A 37 -9.52 -10.48 1.91
N ASP A 38 -9.39 -10.78 0.61
CA ASP A 38 -8.19 -11.40 0.05
C ASP A 38 -6.98 -10.46 0.13
N ALA A 39 -7.14 -9.18 -0.26
CA ALA A 39 -6.08 -8.19 -0.16
C ALA A 39 -5.66 -7.91 1.29
N ARG A 40 -6.60 -7.93 2.25
CA ARG A 40 -6.29 -7.85 3.70
C ARG A 40 -5.44 -9.02 4.15
N ARG A 41 -5.85 -10.23 3.77
CA ARG A 41 -5.16 -11.47 4.12
C ARG A 41 -3.76 -11.48 3.53
N GLN A 42 -3.61 -11.10 2.27
CA GLN A 42 -2.32 -11.00 1.59
C GLN A 42 -1.40 -9.97 2.27
N LEU A 43 -1.92 -8.79 2.63
CA LEU A 43 -1.15 -7.79 3.38
C LEU A 43 -0.64 -8.36 4.71
N LEU A 44 -1.49 -9.09 5.45
CA LEU A 44 -1.11 -9.74 6.70
C LEU A 44 -0.04 -10.80 6.49
N GLU A 45 -0.24 -11.73 5.57
CA GLU A 45 0.73 -12.80 5.25
C GLU A 45 2.08 -12.21 4.83
N LEU A 46 2.09 -11.28 3.87
CA LEU A 46 3.33 -10.62 3.43
C LEU A 46 4.02 -9.84 4.57
N SER A 47 3.25 -9.21 5.46
CA SER A 47 3.84 -8.50 6.60
C SER A 47 4.41 -9.44 7.66
N ASP A 48 3.82 -10.60 7.87
CA ASP A 48 4.25 -11.61 8.84
C ASP A 48 5.47 -12.39 8.34
N GLU A 49 5.52 -12.69 7.04
CA GLU A 49 6.65 -13.36 6.38
C GLU A 49 7.86 -12.42 6.18
N SER A 50 7.66 -11.11 6.27
CA SER A 50 8.69 -10.11 6.07
C SER A 50 9.34 -9.66 7.40
N ALA A 51 10.54 -9.08 7.31
CA ALA A 51 11.22 -8.49 8.46
C ALA A 51 10.62 -7.12 8.89
N PHE A 52 9.64 -6.61 8.14
CA PHE A 52 9.06 -5.28 8.35
C PHE A 52 7.66 -5.37 8.98
N SER A 53 7.43 -4.57 10.02
CA SER A 53 6.12 -4.43 10.69
C SER A 53 5.00 -4.04 9.73
N LEU A 54 3.77 -4.46 10.01
CA LEU A 54 2.56 -4.06 9.27
C LEU A 54 2.44 -2.54 9.10
N ARG A 55 2.80 -1.75 10.12
CA ARG A 55 2.79 -0.28 10.01
C ARG A 55 3.62 0.21 8.82
N GLN A 56 4.84 -0.30 8.68
CA GLN A 56 5.75 0.04 7.58
C GLN A 56 5.20 -0.39 6.22
N TRP A 57 4.51 -1.52 6.14
CA TRP A 57 3.82 -1.93 4.93
C TRP A 57 2.74 -0.92 4.51
N VAL A 58 1.90 -0.49 5.46
CA VAL A 58 0.86 0.51 5.21
C VAL A 58 1.46 1.86 4.80
N GLU A 59 2.54 2.29 5.45
CA GLU A 59 3.28 3.51 5.07
C GLU A 59 3.88 3.42 3.67
N SER A 60 4.38 2.24 3.31
CA SER A 60 4.94 1.96 1.98
C SER A 60 3.87 2.03 0.90
N LEU A 61 2.71 1.40 1.12
CA LEU A 61 1.57 1.49 0.22
C LEU A 61 1.11 2.94 0.01
N ARG A 62 1.07 3.74 1.09
CA ARG A 62 0.78 5.17 0.97
C ARG A 62 1.81 5.92 0.13
N THR A 63 3.08 5.54 0.24
CA THR A 63 4.18 6.11 -0.55
C THR A 63 4.01 5.80 -2.04
N VAL A 64 3.70 4.54 -2.37
CA VAL A 64 3.35 4.13 -3.76
C VAL A 64 2.17 4.95 -4.27
N ARG A 65 1.08 5.00 -3.50
CA ARG A 65 -0.16 5.72 -3.88
C ARG A 65 0.11 7.21 -4.11
N ALA A 66 0.89 7.86 -3.26
CA ALA A 66 1.25 9.26 -3.40
C ALA A 66 2.12 9.50 -4.64
N TRP A 67 3.07 8.61 -4.92
CA TRP A 67 3.91 8.67 -6.10
C TRP A 67 3.11 8.51 -7.40
N LEU A 68 2.15 7.57 -7.41
CA LEU A 68 1.22 7.34 -8.51
C LEU A 68 0.31 8.56 -8.73
N ASP A 69 -0.28 9.09 -7.65
CA ASP A 69 -1.20 10.24 -7.72
C ASP A 69 -0.51 11.48 -8.28
N ALA A 70 0.72 11.78 -7.82
CA ALA A 70 1.52 12.90 -8.32
C ALA A 70 1.83 12.80 -9.83
N ARG A 71 1.78 11.58 -10.40
CA ARG A 71 2.04 11.31 -11.82
C ARG A 71 0.76 11.03 -12.62
N GLY A 72 -0.40 11.09 -11.98
CA GLY A 72 -1.68 10.74 -12.60
C GLY A 72 -1.72 9.29 -13.07
N LEU A 73 -1.12 8.38 -12.30
CA LEU A 73 -1.10 6.95 -12.55
C LEU A 73 -2.02 6.22 -11.56
N GLU A 74 -2.47 5.02 -11.92
CA GLU A 74 -3.20 4.09 -11.08
C GLU A 74 -2.59 2.70 -11.17
N MET A 75 -2.86 1.91 -10.13
CA MET A 75 -2.38 0.56 -9.98
C MET A 75 -3.38 -0.23 -9.13
N SER A 76 -3.52 -1.52 -9.41
CA SER A 76 -4.36 -2.41 -8.62
C SER A 76 -3.73 -2.67 -7.25
N LEU A 77 -4.55 -2.93 -6.24
CA LEU A 77 -4.06 -3.15 -4.87
C LEU A 77 -3.08 -4.32 -4.76
N GLU A 78 -3.33 -5.41 -5.51
CA GLU A 78 -2.44 -6.57 -5.62
C GLU A 78 -1.07 -6.19 -6.21
N GLU A 79 -1.05 -5.30 -7.20
CA GLU A 79 0.18 -4.84 -7.83
C GLU A 79 0.97 -3.91 -6.90
N GLU A 80 0.29 -3.06 -6.12
CA GLU A 80 0.92 -2.23 -5.09
C GLU A 80 1.56 -3.11 -4.01
N LEU A 81 0.85 -4.14 -3.52
CA LEU A 81 1.37 -5.12 -2.55
C LEU A 81 2.59 -5.86 -3.12
N GLY A 82 2.50 -6.32 -4.37
CA GLY A 82 3.61 -6.97 -5.06
C GLY A 82 4.84 -6.06 -5.21
N TYR A 83 4.64 -4.78 -5.52
CA TYR A 83 5.73 -3.81 -5.62
C TYR A 83 6.44 -3.61 -4.27
N VAL A 84 5.68 -3.41 -3.20
CA VAL A 84 6.23 -3.25 -1.84
C VAL A 84 6.96 -4.53 -1.39
N CYS A 85 6.45 -5.71 -1.74
CA CYS A 85 7.12 -6.98 -1.49
C CYS A 85 8.48 -7.05 -2.18
N CYS A 86 8.51 -6.83 -3.50
CA CYS A 86 9.76 -6.83 -4.27
C CYS A 86 10.76 -5.79 -3.75
N ALA A 87 10.26 -4.64 -3.30
CA ALA A 87 11.08 -3.61 -2.69
C ALA A 87 11.72 -4.07 -1.37
N GLY A 88 10.95 -4.74 -0.51
CA GLY A 88 11.45 -5.33 0.73
C GLY A 88 12.50 -6.42 0.49
N GLU A 89 12.27 -7.29 -0.51
CA GLU A 89 13.21 -8.35 -0.88
C GLU A 89 14.51 -7.80 -1.48
N ALA A 90 14.42 -6.80 -2.36
CA ALA A 90 15.58 -6.14 -2.95
C ALA A 90 16.48 -5.48 -1.90
N ALA A 91 15.89 -4.97 -0.82
CA ALA A 91 16.62 -4.39 0.31
C ALA A 91 17.40 -5.46 1.11
N GLY A 92 16.81 -6.64 1.31
CA GLY A 92 17.45 -7.77 1.99
C GLY A 92 18.75 -8.25 1.31
N ALA A 93 18.94 -7.94 0.03
CA ALA A 93 20.12 -8.32 -0.75
C ALA A 93 21.28 -7.31 -0.71
N GLY A 94 21.13 -6.11 -0.11
CA GLY A 94 22.26 -5.16 -0.07
C GLY A 94 22.00 -3.75 0.46
N ALA A 95 20.81 -3.41 0.95
CA ALA A 95 20.52 -2.07 1.46
C ALA A 95 20.59 -2.04 2.99
N ASN A 96 21.44 -1.17 3.54
CA ASN A 96 21.57 -0.91 4.99
C ASN A 96 20.35 -0.17 5.59
N LEU A 97 19.23 -0.14 4.86
CA LEU A 97 18.02 0.59 5.20
C LEU A 97 17.04 -0.36 5.88
N THR A 98 16.85 -0.15 7.18
CA THR A 98 15.88 -0.89 8.03
C THR A 98 14.45 -0.36 7.92
N TYR A 99 14.16 0.52 6.96
CA TYR A 99 12.88 1.21 6.83
C TYR A 99 12.25 1.04 5.44
N LEU A 100 11.20 0.22 5.37
CA LEU A 100 10.54 -0.17 4.11
C LEU A 100 9.99 1.01 3.29
N PRO A 101 9.33 2.04 3.88
CA PRO A 101 8.79 3.15 3.10
C PRO A 101 9.86 3.97 2.37
N ALA A 102 11.03 4.15 2.99
CA ALA A 102 12.14 4.85 2.34
C ALA A 102 12.71 4.03 1.17
N LEU A 103 12.83 2.72 1.33
CA LEU A 103 13.27 1.82 0.25
C LEU A 103 12.33 1.88 -0.96
N VAL A 104 11.02 1.84 -0.69
CA VAL A 104 9.99 1.93 -1.73
C VAL A 104 10.04 3.29 -2.43
N ALA A 105 10.22 4.39 -1.69
CA ALA A 105 10.39 5.72 -2.28
C ALA A 105 11.60 5.76 -3.23
N GLU A 106 12.78 5.31 -2.77
CA GLU A 106 14.02 5.31 -3.56
C GLU A 106 13.89 4.46 -4.84
N MET A 107 13.25 3.29 -4.76
CA MET A 107 13.00 2.46 -5.94
C MET A 107 12.02 3.09 -6.91
N LEU A 108 10.95 3.73 -6.42
CA LEU A 108 10.01 4.44 -7.27
C LEU A 108 10.67 5.65 -7.96
N GLU A 109 11.60 6.33 -7.30
CA GLU A 109 12.34 7.43 -7.92
C GLU A 109 13.39 6.95 -8.93
N SER A 110 14.08 5.86 -8.62
CA SER A 110 15.18 5.34 -9.45
C SER A 110 14.70 4.54 -10.66
N TYR A 111 13.67 3.72 -10.47
CA TYR A 111 13.20 2.74 -11.47
C TYR A 111 11.75 2.98 -11.92
N GLY A 112 10.97 3.72 -11.14
CA GLY A 112 9.55 3.89 -11.40
C GLY A 112 8.75 2.62 -11.17
N CYS A 113 7.62 2.52 -11.86
CA CYS A 113 6.71 1.39 -11.75
C CYS A 113 6.08 1.07 -13.11
N GLU A 114 6.56 0.01 -13.77
CA GLU A 114 6.14 -0.38 -15.12
C GLU A 114 4.70 -0.88 -15.22
N ARG A 115 4.17 -1.40 -14.10
CA ARG A 115 2.77 -1.85 -13.97
C ARG A 115 1.79 -0.69 -13.78
N ALA A 116 2.27 0.52 -13.52
CA ALA A 116 1.42 1.67 -13.30
C ALA A 116 0.80 2.13 -14.62
N GLU A 117 -0.54 2.18 -14.67
CA GLU A 117 -1.26 2.64 -15.85
C GLU A 117 -1.62 4.12 -15.72
N PRO A 118 -1.69 4.88 -16.83
CA PRO A 118 -2.21 6.24 -16.80
C PRO A 118 -3.63 6.21 -16.27
N ARG A 119 -3.93 7.05 -15.26
CA ARG A 119 -5.30 7.18 -14.77
C ARG A 119 -6.17 7.49 -15.95
N ARG A 120 -7.06 6.56 -16.31
CA ARG A 120 -7.95 6.78 -17.44
C ARG A 120 -8.85 7.93 -17.04
N LYS A 121 -8.54 9.12 -17.56
CA LYS A 121 -9.51 10.21 -17.57
C LYS A 121 -10.68 9.67 -18.36
N ILE A 122 -11.73 9.28 -17.65
CA ILE A 122 -13.02 9.00 -18.25
C ILE A 122 -13.29 10.23 -19.10
N LYS A 123 -13.19 10.07 -20.43
CA LYS A 123 -13.73 11.08 -21.33
C LYS A 123 -15.21 11.12 -20.95
N ARG A 124 -15.62 12.12 -20.18
CA ARG A 124 -17.02 12.56 -20.14
C ARG A 124 -17.33 13.00 -21.57
N GLY A 125 -17.60 12.02 -22.42
CA GLY A 125 -18.24 12.23 -23.70
C GLY A 125 -19.74 12.28 -23.47
N THR A 126 -20.41 12.99 -24.38
CA THR A 126 -21.86 13.30 -24.46
C THR A 126 -22.17 14.63 -23.79
N GLY A 127 -22.56 15.72 -24.45
CA GLY A 127 -23.08 15.95 -25.80
C GLY A 127 -24.08 17.13 -25.71
N GLU A 128 -24.30 17.83 -26.81
CA GLU A 128 -25.41 18.80 -27.06
C GLU A 128 -25.20 20.21 -26.44
N VAL A 129 -25.17 21.33 -27.19
CA VAL A 129 -25.92 21.78 -28.39
C VAL A 129 -25.05 22.57 -29.38
#